data_AF-A0A971Z791-F1
#
_entry.id   AF-A0A971Z791-F1
#
_cell.length_a   1.000
_cell.length_b   1.000
_cell.length_c   1.000
_cell.angle_alpha   90.00
_cell.angle_beta   90.00
_cell.angle_gamma   90.00
#
_symmetry.space_group_name_H-M   'P 1'
#
loop_
_entity.id
_entity.type
_entity.pdbx_description
1 polymer ?
#
loop_
_entity_poly.entity_id
_entity_poly.type
_entity_poly.pdbx_seq_one_letter_code
_entity_poly.pdbx_strand_id
1 'polypeptide(L)'
;MNRHGVVISLAAAISMSFAGLAAAAVSPEEAARLGQDLTCVGAERAANADGSIPEFRGIHVGEVPGWDAPPHSGAHPVDPYAADKPILVITAANVAEHADRLTEGQQAMFKRYPDTYKINVYEGRRDFAYPEVVCERARWNAENARIVDDGFGYEGLGSIPFPIPKNGVEVLWNHQLPFRSWTQDEIRDIAAVTNSGSIGWGRSHGRCLAPSTNPDPAARPHTSDGIGSYCFTETLLPLRERGNISLIHEPYNYRAAARTAWSYNTGTRRVRLAPGYGYDQPLGGSNGLMIIDEDRLFNGAPDRYDWELIGKKEIIIPA
;
A
#
# COMPACT_ATOMS: atom_id res chain seq x y z
N MET A 1 -72.47 -15.11 -30.05
CA MET A 1 -72.52 -15.55 -28.63
C MET A 1 -71.11 -15.51 -28.07
N ASN A 2 -70.94 -14.75 -26.98
CA ASN A 2 -69.68 -14.39 -26.34
C ASN A 2 -68.79 -15.58 -25.98
N ARG A 3 -67.46 -15.39 -26.05
CA ARG A 3 -66.56 -15.55 -24.89
C ARG A 3 -65.16 -15.01 -25.18
N HIS A 4 -64.72 -14.13 -24.27
CA HIS A 4 -63.37 -13.57 -24.19
C HIS A 4 -62.34 -14.66 -23.86
N GLY A 5 -61.15 -14.56 -24.46
CA GLY A 5 -60.00 -15.41 -24.20
C GLY A 5 -58.73 -14.55 -24.08
N VAL A 6 -58.27 -14.44 -22.85
CA VAL A 6 -57.14 -13.68 -22.29
C VAL A 6 -55.79 -13.94 -22.97
N VAL A 7 -55.00 -12.86 -23.03
CA VAL A 7 -53.57 -12.75 -23.40
C VAL A 7 -52.67 -13.55 -22.46
N ILE A 8 -51.72 -14.34 -22.99
CA ILE A 8 -50.46 -14.70 -22.32
C ILE A 8 -49.33 -14.63 -23.34
N SER A 9 -48.60 -13.52 -23.36
CA SER A 9 -47.31 -13.40 -24.05
C SER A 9 -46.21 -13.80 -23.06
N LEU A 10 -45.53 -14.92 -23.33
CA LEU A 10 -44.41 -15.40 -22.55
C LEU A 10 -43.15 -14.59 -22.92
N ALA A 11 -42.82 -13.57 -22.13
CA ALA A 11 -41.52 -12.90 -22.21
C ALA A 11 -40.56 -13.62 -21.24
N ALA A 12 -39.64 -14.43 -21.79
CA ALA A 12 -38.56 -15.01 -21.03
C ALA A 12 -37.53 -13.92 -20.71
N ALA A 13 -37.62 -13.36 -19.51
CA ALA A 13 -36.57 -12.52 -18.94
C ALA A 13 -35.40 -13.42 -18.55
N ILE A 14 -34.32 -13.39 -19.35
CA ILE A 14 -33.02 -13.91 -18.93
C ILE A 14 -32.45 -12.92 -17.92
N SER A 15 -32.72 -13.18 -16.64
CA SER A 15 -32.00 -12.55 -15.55
C SER A 15 -30.57 -13.08 -15.59
N MET A 16 -29.64 -12.29 -16.17
CA MET A 16 -28.21 -12.48 -15.93
C MET A 16 -27.93 -12.16 -14.47
N SER A 17 -27.99 -13.20 -13.65
CA SER A 17 -27.41 -13.18 -12.31
C SER A 17 -25.90 -12.95 -12.48
N PHE A 18 -25.42 -11.74 -12.22
CA PHE A 18 -24.03 -11.51 -11.86
C PHE A 18 -23.78 -12.26 -10.53
N ALA A 19 -23.51 -13.56 -10.62
CA ALA A 19 -22.93 -14.30 -9.52
C ALA A 19 -21.53 -13.69 -9.30
N GLY A 20 -21.32 -13.12 -8.12
CA GLY A 20 -20.04 -12.57 -7.73
C GLY A 20 -18.93 -13.58 -8.03
N LEU A 21 -17.94 -13.15 -8.82
CA LEU A 21 -16.71 -13.90 -9.01
C LEU A 21 -16.04 -13.98 -7.64
N ALA A 22 -16.25 -15.07 -6.91
CA ALA A 22 -15.25 -15.53 -5.98
C ALA A 22 -14.00 -15.79 -6.83
N ALA A 23 -13.08 -14.82 -6.88
CA ALA A 23 -11.81 -14.99 -7.56
C ALA A 23 -11.10 -16.13 -6.83
N ALA A 24 -11.06 -17.30 -7.50
CA ALA A 24 -10.35 -18.45 -6.98
C ALA A 24 -8.86 -18.10 -6.89
N ALA A 25 -8.19 -18.66 -5.88
CA ALA A 25 -6.74 -18.64 -5.81
C ALA A 25 -6.12 -19.15 -7.12
N VAL A 26 -4.87 -18.78 -7.41
CA VAL A 26 -4.25 -19.19 -8.66
C VAL A 26 -4.00 -20.69 -8.68
N SER A 27 -3.95 -21.25 -9.88
CA SER A 27 -3.65 -22.68 -10.06
C SER A 27 -2.23 -23.02 -9.55
N PRO A 28 -1.96 -24.28 -9.14
CA PRO A 28 -0.61 -24.71 -8.79
C PRO A 28 0.42 -24.45 -9.90
N GLU A 29 0.01 -24.55 -11.17
CA GLU A 29 0.85 -24.25 -12.33
C GLU A 29 1.22 -22.77 -12.40
N GLU A 30 0.30 -21.87 -12.08
CA GLU A 30 0.57 -20.44 -11.99
C GLU A 30 1.42 -20.10 -10.77
N ALA A 31 1.12 -20.70 -9.61
CA ALA A 31 1.90 -20.52 -8.39
C ALA A 31 3.35 -20.99 -8.56
N ALA A 32 3.60 -22.05 -9.34
CA ALA A 32 4.92 -22.57 -9.66
C ALA A 32 5.84 -21.57 -10.40
N ARG A 33 5.27 -20.49 -10.97
CA ARG A 33 6.06 -19.38 -11.56
C ARG A 33 6.79 -18.55 -10.50
N LEU A 34 6.31 -18.54 -9.25
CA LEU A 34 6.94 -17.82 -8.15
C LEU A 34 8.28 -18.43 -7.78
N GLY A 35 9.34 -17.61 -7.85
CA GLY A 35 10.72 -18.06 -7.69
C GLY A 35 11.37 -18.56 -8.99
N GLN A 36 10.63 -18.66 -10.09
CA GLN A 36 11.13 -19.07 -11.41
C GLN A 36 11.30 -17.85 -12.34
N ASP A 37 10.26 -17.54 -13.13
CA ASP A 37 10.21 -16.33 -13.98
C ASP A 37 9.60 -15.13 -13.23
N LEU A 38 8.93 -15.38 -12.11
CA LEU A 38 8.48 -14.35 -11.16
C LEU A 38 9.32 -14.37 -9.88
N THR A 39 9.48 -13.23 -9.20
CA THR A 39 10.05 -13.17 -7.86
C THR A 39 9.14 -13.93 -6.90
N CYS A 40 9.58 -14.19 -5.68
CA CYS A 40 8.72 -14.90 -4.72
C CYS A 40 7.43 -14.13 -4.38
N VAL A 41 7.35 -12.84 -4.74
CA VAL A 41 6.18 -11.96 -4.54
C VAL A 41 5.49 -11.60 -5.86
N GLY A 42 5.84 -12.26 -6.97
CA GLY A 42 5.14 -12.15 -8.25
C GLY A 42 5.57 -11.04 -9.20
N ALA A 43 6.64 -10.30 -8.88
CA ALA A 43 7.23 -9.35 -9.83
C ALA A 43 7.99 -10.08 -10.95
N GLU A 44 8.06 -9.51 -12.16
CA GLU A 44 8.84 -10.11 -13.25
C GLU A 44 10.32 -10.15 -12.90
N ARG A 45 10.99 -11.31 -13.03
CA ARG A 45 12.42 -11.41 -12.69
C ARG A 45 13.32 -10.87 -13.79
N ALA A 46 12.99 -11.14 -15.04
CA ALA A 46 13.79 -10.73 -16.18
C ALA A 46 13.95 -9.20 -16.25
N ALA A 47 15.01 -8.77 -16.92
CA ALA A 47 15.12 -7.39 -17.38
C ALA A 47 14.00 -7.06 -18.36
N ASN A 48 13.64 -5.77 -18.46
CA ASN A 48 12.69 -5.35 -19.48
C ASN A 48 13.34 -5.30 -20.87
N ALA A 49 12.52 -5.16 -21.91
CA ALA A 49 12.96 -5.29 -23.30
C ALA A 49 13.99 -4.23 -23.74
N ASP A 50 13.91 -3.01 -23.21
CA ASP A 50 14.84 -1.91 -23.55
C ASP A 50 16.08 -1.85 -22.65
N GLY A 51 16.15 -2.71 -21.63
CA GLY A 51 17.26 -2.79 -20.68
C GLY A 51 17.32 -1.68 -19.62
N SER A 52 16.31 -0.80 -19.55
CA SER A 52 16.27 0.27 -18.53
C SER A 52 15.87 -0.23 -17.14
N ILE A 53 15.20 -1.38 -17.04
CA ILE A 53 14.92 -2.09 -15.80
C ILE A 53 15.75 -3.37 -15.80
N PRO A 54 16.75 -3.54 -14.91
CA PRO A 54 17.60 -4.72 -14.90
C PRO A 54 16.85 -5.96 -14.41
N GLU A 55 17.51 -7.12 -14.56
CA GLU A 55 17.05 -8.37 -13.94
C GLU A 55 17.08 -8.26 -12.40
N PHE A 56 16.13 -8.91 -11.75
CA PHE A 56 16.12 -9.09 -10.29
C PHE A 56 17.28 -10.00 -9.84
N ARG A 57 18.21 -9.45 -9.05
CA ARG A 57 19.33 -10.20 -8.47
C ARG A 57 19.00 -10.74 -7.08
N GLY A 58 18.37 -9.92 -6.23
CA GLY A 58 17.97 -10.32 -4.88
C GLY A 58 19.11 -10.82 -3.98
N ILE A 59 20.31 -10.26 -4.12
CA ILE A 59 21.52 -10.68 -3.39
C ILE A 59 21.59 -10.17 -1.94
N HIS A 60 20.76 -9.21 -1.56
CA HIS A 60 20.71 -8.65 -0.20
C HIS A 60 19.39 -8.99 0.48
N VAL A 61 19.44 -9.61 1.65
CA VAL A 61 18.27 -9.95 2.47
C VAL A 61 18.47 -9.36 3.86
N GLY A 62 17.66 -8.37 4.25
CA GLY A 62 17.70 -7.77 5.59
C GLY A 62 18.98 -6.97 5.91
N GLU A 63 19.90 -6.82 4.96
CA GLU A 63 21.18 -6.13 5.11
C GLU A 63 21.34 -5.10 3.99
N VAL A 64 21.93 -3.94 4.33
CA VAL A 64 22.30 -2.91 3.37
C VAL A 64 23.83 -2.82 3.36
N PRO A 65 24.51 -2.96 2.21
CA PRO A 65 25.96 -2.82 2.14
C PRO A 65 26.45 -1.50 2.74
N GLY A 66 27.44 -1.58 3.62
CA GLY A 66 28.00 -0.39 4.30
C GLY A 66 27.19 0.11 5.49
N TRP A 67 26.11 -0.57 5.87
CA TRP A 67 25.34 -0.25 7.07
C TRP A 67 25.96 -0.87 8.33
N ASP A 68 26.42 -0.04 9.26
CA ASP A 68 27.05 -0.45 10.52
C ASP A 68 26.27 0.00 11.77
N ALA A 69 25.20 0.78 11.60
CA ALA A 69 24.42 1.27 12.71
C ALA A 69 23.71 0.12 13.45
N PRO A 70 23.54 0.24 14.79
CA PRO A 70 22.81 -0.76 15.55
C PRO A 70 21.41 -1.00 14.98
N PRO A 71 20.92 -2.24 14.95
CA PRO A 71 19.53 -2.53 14.58
C PRO A 71 18.56 -1.68 15.40
N HIS A 72 17.52 -1.16 14.74
CA HIS A 72 16.47 -0.34 15.36
C HIS A 72 16.94 1.00 15.95
N SER A 73 18.13 1.48 15.58
CA SER A 73 18.68 2.77 16.07
C SER A 73 17.95 4.02 15.56
N GLY A 74 17.12 3.90 14.52
CA GLY A 74 16.52 5.04 13.83
C GLY A 74 17.50 5.84 12.97
N ALA A 75 18.72 5.33 12.75
CA ALA A 75 19.67 5.94 11.84
C ALA A 75 19.14 5.91 10.39
N HIS A 76 19.51 6.92 9.60
CA HIS A 76 19.13 7.00 8.17
C HIS A 76 19.91 5.98 7.35
N PRO A 77 19.26 5.14 6.52
CA PRO A 77 19.94 4.17 5.66
C PRO A 77 21.06 4.80 4.84
N VAL A 78 22.16 4.07 4.68
CA VAL A 78 23.24 4.46 3.75
C VAL A 78 22.83 4.16 2.32
N ASP A 79 23.33 4.96 1.39
CA ASP A 79 23.21 4.68 -0.04
C ASP A 79 24.29 3.66 -0.46
N PRO A 80 23.94 2.41 -0.76
CA PRO A 80 24.90 1.39 -1.19
C PRO A 80 25.51 1.68 -2.57
N TYR A 81 24.97 2.64 -3.32
CA TYR A 81 25.45 3.04 -4.64
C TYR A 81 25.79 4.53 -4.71
N ALA A 82 26.36 5.11 -3.64
CA ALA A 82 26.68 6.53 -3.54
C ALA A 82 27.60 7.10 -4.66
N ALA A 83 28.26 6.22 -5.43
CA ALA A 83 29.06 6.60 -6.59
C ALA A 83 28.26 6.72 -7.90
N ASP A 84 26.99 6.29 -7.92
CA ASP A 84 26.14 6.32 -9.10
C ASP A 84 25.89 7.76 -9.53
N LYS A 85 25.91 7.96 -10.85
CA LYS A 85 25.63 9.24 -11.49
C LYS A 85 24.29 9.14 -12.23
N PRO A 86 23.53 10.25 -12.33
CA PRO A 86 22.33 10.24 -13.15
C PRO A 86 22.67 9.86 -14.60
N ILE A 87 21.93 8.88 -15.14
CA ILE A 87 21.99 8.49 -16.56
C ILE A 87 21.08 9.39 -17.42
N LEU A 88 20.09 10.02 -16.80
CA LEU A 88 19.18 10.99 -17.41
C LEU A 88 18.77 12.03 -16.37
N VAL A 89 18.62 13.28 -16.80
CA VAL A 89 18.03 14.35 -15.98
C VAL A 89 16.85 14.92 -16.75
N ILE A 90 15.65 14.72 -16.19
CA ILE A 90 14.42 15.27 -16.75
C ILE A 90 14.18 16.63 -16.12
N THR A 91 13.98 17.63 -16.96
CA THR A 91 13.71 19.02 -16.63
C THR A 91 12.46 19.48 -17.41
N ALA A 92 11.98 20.70 -17.15
CA ALA A 92 10.88 21.25 -17.94
C ALA A 92 11.22 21.37 -19.45
N ALA A 93 12.51 21.43 -19.81
CA ALA A 93 12.94 21.54 -21.20
C ALA A 93 12.77 20.24 -22.02
N ASN A 94 12.85 19.07 -21.39
CA ASN A 94 12.77 17.76 -22.07
C ASN A 94 11.66 16.85 -21.53
N VAL A 95 10.82 17.30 -20.59
CA VAL A 95 9.71 16.51 -20.03
C VAL A 95 8.77 15.93 -21.10
N ALA A 96 8.58 16.65 -22.21
CA ALA A 96 7.73 16.21 -23.31
C ALA A 96 8.25 14.92 -23.97
N GLU A 97 9.56 14.68 -23.95
CA GLU A 97 10.20 13.49 -24.52
C GLU A 97 10.03 12.24 -23.64
N HIS A 98 9.58 12.41 -22.39
CA HIS A 98 9.48 11.35 -21.39
C HIS A 98 8.07 11.26 -20.77
N ALA A 99 7.09 12.00 -21.31
CA ALA A 99 5.77 12.15 -20.70
C ALA A 99 5.02 10.82 -20.54
N ASP A 100 5.27 9.86 -21.43
CA ASP A 100 4.71 8.51 -21.39
C ASP A 100 5.19 7.70 -20.18
N ARG A 101 6.40 7.96 -19.68
CA ARG A 101 7.00 7.33 -18.49
C ARG A 101 6.76 8.10 -17.19
N LEU A 102 5.99 9.18 -17.23
CA LEU A 102 5.70 10.03 -16.07
C LEU A 102 4.21 9.98 -15.68
N THR A 103 3.94 10.09 -14.39
CA THR A 103 2.58 10.26 -13.86
C THR A 103 2.08 11.68 -14.11
N GLU A 104 0.76 11.87 -14.10
CA GLU A 104 0.15 13.20 -14.24
C GLU A 104 0.64 14.16 -13.16
N GLY A 105 0.82 13.67 -11.93
CA GLY A 105 1.38 14.43 -10.82
C GLY A 105 2.81 14.92 -11.09
N GLN A 106 3.68 14.05 -11.61
CA GLN A 106 5.04 14.43 -11.99
C GLN A 106 5.05 15.48 -13.11
N GLN A 107 4.22 15.29 -14.14
CA GLN A 107 4.09 16.27 -15.22
C GLN A 107 3.55 17.62 -14.72
N ALA A 108 2.61 17.61 -13.76
CA ALA A 108 2.11 18.82 -13.12
C ALA A 108 3.19 19.55 -12.32
N MET A 109 4.11 18.83 -11.67
CA MET A 109 5.24 19.43 -10.97
C MET A 109 6.18 20.19 -11.91
N PHE A 110 6.49 19.66 -13.10
CA PHE A 110 7.27 20.39 -14.10
C PHE A 110 6.56 21.66 -14.61
N LYS A 111 5.23 21.63 -14.76
CA LYS A 111 4.45 22.83 -15.14
C LYS A 111 4.44 23.87 -14.01
N ARG A 112 4.37 23.42 -12.76
CA ARG A 112 4.27 24.31 -11.59
C ARG A 112 5.62 24.92 -11.21
N TYR A 113 6.71 24.16 -11.38
CA TYR A 113 8.05 24.51 -10.94
C TYR A 113 9.09 24.29 -12.06
N PRO A 114 8.95 24.96 -13.21
CA PRO A 114 9.75 24.65 -14.40
C PRO A 114 11.25 24.91 -14.21
N ASP A 115 11.61 25.87 -13.36
CA ASP A 115 12.99 26.30 -13.15
C ASP A 115 13.73 25.49 -12.08
N THR A 116 13.00 24.80 -11.19
CA THR A 116 13.57 24.17 -9.99
C THR A 116 13.32 22.67 -9.88
N TYR A 117 12.22 22.18 -10.46
CA TYR A 117 11.90 20.75 -10.42
C TYR A 117 12.65 20.00 -11.50
N LYS A 118 13.31 18.93 -11.08
CA LYS A 118 13.99 17.97 -11.95
C LYS A 118 13.89 16.57 -11.38
N ILE A 119 13.90 15.57 -12.25
CA ILE A 119 14.00 14.17 -11.87
C ILE A 119 15.34 13.65 -12.35
N ASN A 120 16.22 13.29 -11.42
CA ASN A 120 17.44 12.57 -11.73
C ASN A 120 17.10 11.08 -11.83
N VAL A 121 17.40 10.47 -12.96
CA VAL A 121 17.22 9.04 -13.20
C VAL A 121 18.59 8.39 -13.09
N TYR A 122 18.69 7.37 -12.25
CA TYR A 122 19.91 6.59 -12.01
C TYR A 122 19.77 5.19 -12.61
N GLU A 123 20.86 4.44 -12.66
CA GLU A 123 20.82 3.03 -13.05
C GLU A 123 19.91 2.26 -12.07
N GLY A 124 18.97 1.48 -12.61
CA GLY A 124 18.14 0.61 -11.78
C GLY A 124 18.98 -0.45 -11.08
N ARG A 125 18.65 -0.76 -9.83
CA ARG A 125 19.23 -1.88 -9.06
C ARG A 125 18.11 -2.68 -8.42
N ARG A 126 18.06 -3.99 -8.67
CA ARG A 126 17.02 -4.89 -8.15
C ARG A 126 17.64 -5.95 -7.25
N ASP A 127 18.36 -5.48 -6.24
CA ASP A 127 19.31 -6.27 -5.48
C ASP A 127 18.78 -6.75 -4.14
N PHE A 128 17.68 -6.17 -3.66
CA PHE A 128 17.10 -6.46 -2.35
C PHE A 128 15.97 -7.47 -2.48
N ALA A 129 16.08 -8.56 -1.74
CA ALA A 129 15.11 -9.63 -1.67
C ALA A 129 14.36 -9.62 -0.34
N TYR A 130 13.19 -10.27 -0.34
CA TYR A 130 12.42 -10.51 0.87
C TYR A 130 13.01 -11.69 1.67
N PRO A 131 12.86 -11.70 3.02
CA PRO A 131 13.19 -12.87 3.83
C PRO A 131 12.38 -14.11 3.41
N GLU A 132 12.96 -15.31 3.57
CA GLU A 132 12.33 -16.56 3.11
C GLU A 132 10.93 -16.79 3.68
N VAL A 133 10.69 -16.44 4.95
CA VAL A 133 9.35 -16.56 5.58
C VAL A 133 8.28 -15.77 4.82
N VAL A 134 8.64 -14.66 4.18
CA VAL A 134 7.73 -13.87 3.34
C VAL A 134 7.47 -14.60 2.03
N CYS A 135 8.52 -15.13 1.40
CA CYS A 135 8.40 -15.93 0.18
C CYS A 135 7.56 -17.19 0.38
N GLU A 136 7.71 -17.89 1.52
CA GLU A 136 6.88 -19.04 1.88
C GLU A 136 5.40 -18.66 2.04
N ARG A 137 5.11 -17.55 2.74
CA ARG A 137 3.75 -17.05 2.93
C ARG A 137 3.12 -16.61 1.61
N ALA A 138 3.86 -15.91 0.76
CA ALA A 138 3.41 -15.52 -0.57
C ALA A 138 3.07 -16.75 -1.44
N ARG A 139 3.94 -17.78 -1.45
CA ARG A 139 3.65 -19.04 -2.17
C ARG A 139 2.40 -19.73 -1.64
N TRP A 140 2.23 -19.81 -0.32
CA TRP A 140 1.01 -20.37 0.26
C TRP A 140 -0.23 -19.56 -0.14
N ASN A 141 -0.14 -18.24 -0.05
CA ASN A 141 -1.22 -17.33 -0.43
C ASN A 141 -1.60 -17.45 -1.90
N ALA A 142 -0.65 -17.67 -2.80
CA ALA A 142 -0.93 -17.84 -4.23
C ALA A 142 -2.02 -18.90 -4.47
N GLU A 143 -1.97 -20.02 -3.73
CA GLU A 143 -2.89 -21.16 -3.90
C GLU A 143 -4.08 -21.15 -2.92
N ASN A 144 -4.06 -20.30 -1.88
CA ASN A 144 -5.04 -20.39 -0.78
C ASN A 144 -5.74 -19.07 -0.44
N ALA A 145 -5.15 -17.93 -0.78
CA ALA A 145 -5.74 -16.64 -0.45
C ALA A 145 -6.96 -16.37 -1.34
N ARG A 146 -7.99 -15.76 -0.75
CA ARG A 146 -9.21 -15.38 -1.48
C ARG A 146 -9.78 -14.08 -0.97
N ILE A 147 -10.32 -13.30 -1.90
CA ILE A 147 -11.17 -12.17 -1.57
C ILE A 147 -12.49 -12.67 -0.97
N VAL A 148 -12.97 -11.99 0.05
CA VAL A 148 -14.25 -12.27 0.71
C VAL A 148 -15.08 -11.00 0.84
N ASP A 149 -16.38 -11.19 1.12
CA ASP A 149 -17.27 -10.10 1.52
C ASP A 149 -17.34 -8.93 0.51
N ASP A 150 -17.38 -9.27 -0.78
CA ASP A 150 -17.41 -8.32 -1.90
C ASP A 150 -16.18 -7.38 -1.94
N GLY A 151 -15.00 -7.90 -1.58
CA GLY A 151 -13.75 -7.13 -1.58
C GLY A 151 -13.40 -6.50 -0.24
N PHE A 152 -14.33 -6.47 0.71
CA PHE A 152 -14.14 -5.84 2.02
C PHE A 152 -13.18 -6.60 2.92
N GLY A 153 -12.82 -7.84 2.57
CA GLY A 153 -11.81 -8.60 3.28
C GLY A 153 -11.05 -9.56 2.36
N TYR A 154 -10.01 -10.16 2.92
CA TYR A 154 -9.41 -11.37 2.34
C TYR A 154 -9.15 -12.43 3.43
N GLU A 155 -9.17 -13.67 3.00
CA GLU A 155 -8.69 -14.80 3.80
C GLU A 155 -7.31 -15.23 3.31
N GLY A 156 -6.34 -15.34 4.22
CA GLY A 156 -5.00 -15.80 3.88
C GLY A 156 -3.99 -15.69 5.03
N LEU A 157 -2.71 -15.88 4.71
CA LEU A 157 -1.60 -15.79 5.65
C LEU A 157 -0.79 -14.52 5.49
N GLY A 158 -0.57 -13.80 6.59
CA GLY A 158 0.44 -12.74 6.64
C GLY A 158 0.28 -11.63 5.59
N SER A 159 1.41 -11.07 5.18
CA SER A 159 1.51 -10.01 4.15
C SER A 159 1.70 -10.60 2.75
N ILE A 160 1.48 -9.78 1.72
CA ILE A 160 1.50 -10.17 0.29
C ILE A 160 0.38 -11.19 -0.02
N PRO A 161 -0.89 -10.77 0.04
CA PRO A 161 -2.04 -11.65 -0.12
C PRO A 161 -2.19 -12.31 -1.50
N PHE A 162 -1.85 -11.62 -2.58
CA PHE A 162 -2.10 -12.09 -3.94
C PHE A 162 -0.86 -11.84 -4.81
N PRO A 163 0.20 -12.67 -4.71
CA PRO A 163 1.43 -12.43 -5.49
C PRO A 163 1.18 -12.43 -7.01
N ILE A 164 0.15 -13.13 -7.50
CA ILE A 164 -0.25 -13.11 -8.91
C ILE A 164 -1.69 -12.56 -8.99
N PRO A 165 -1.87 -11.23 -8.83
CA PRO A 165 -3.21 -10.65 -8.73
C PRO A 165 -3.95 -10.72 -10.06
N LYS A 166 -5.25 -10.99 -10.01
CA LYS A 166 -6.16 -11.16 -11.16
C LYS A 166 -7.12 -9.99 -11.37
N ASN A 167 -7.30 -9.13 -10.37
CA ASN A 167 -8.22 -8.00 -10.42
C ASN A 167 -7.72 -6.83 -9.55
N GLY A 168 -8.40 -5.68 -9.64
CA GLY A 168 -8.01 -4.46 -8.93
C GLY A 168 -8.09 -4.58 -7.40
N VAL A 169 -9.03 -5.38 -6.89
CA VAL A 169 -9.21 -5.60 -5.44
C VAL A 169 -8.06 -6.43 -4.85
N GLU A 170 -7.55 -7.42 -5.58
CA GLU A 170 -6.36 -8.16 -5.16
C GLU A 170 -5.10 -7.28 -5.13
N VAL A 171 -4.96 -6.38 -6.11
CA VAL A 171 -3.88 -5.37 -6.12
C VAL A 171 -4.01 -4.42 -4.93
N LEU A 172 -5.24 -4.00 -4.62
CA LEU A 172 -5.52 -3.18 -3.44
C LEU A 172 -5.06 -3.88 -2.15
N TRP A 173 -5.43 -5.14 -1.94
CA TRP A 173 -5.03 -5.87 -0.73
C TRP A 173 -3.51 -6.08 -0.63
N ASN A 174 -2.81 -6.25 -1.76
CA ASN A 174 -1.34 -6.22 -1.79
C ASN A 174 -0.77 -4.87 -1.35
N HIS A 175 -1.38 -3.77 -1.79
CA HIS A 175 -0.97 -2.41 -1.41
C HIS A 175 -1.20 -2.12 0.09
N GLN A 176 -2.29 -2.62 0.65
CA GLN A 176 -2.63 -2.40 2.07
C GLN A 176 -1.78 -3.24 3.03
N LEU A 177 -1.34 -4.43 2.59
CA LEU A 177 -0.62 -5.39 3.42
C LEU A 177 0.71 -5.82 2.79
N PRO A 178 1.61 -4.85 2.52
CA PRO A 178 2.97 -5.17 2.12
C PRO A 178 3.71 -5.80 3.30
N PHE A 179 4.81 -6.49 3.01
CA PHE A 179 5.73 -6.88 4.08
C PHE A 179 6.33 -5.62 4.72
N ARG A 180 6.16 -5.51 6.03
CA ARG A 180 6.54 -4.37 6.88
C ARG A 180 7.07 -4.86 8.22
N SER A 181 7.59 -3.96 9.05
CA SER A 181 8.05 -4.32 10.38
C SER A 181 6.93 -4.94 11.23
N TRP A 182 7.28 -5.94 12.04
CA TRP A 182 6.35 -6.58 12.97
C TRP A 182 5.92 -5.61 14.07
N THR A 183 6.89 -4.90 14.62
CA THR A 183 6.71 -3.79 15.55
C THR A 183 7.30 -2.53 14.94
N GLN A 184 6.66 -1.40 15.24
CA GLN A 184 7.15 -0.07 14.87
C GLN A 184 7.12 0.77 16.14
N ASP A 185 8.20 1.48 16.41
CA ASP A 185 8.30 2.51 17.44
C ASP A 185 9.12 3.65 16.82
N GLU A 186 8.45 4.72 16.42
CA GLU A 186 9.08 5.79 15.66
C GLU A 186 8.58 7.18 16.05
N ILE A 187 9.50 8.14 16.00
CA ILE A 187 9.15 9.56 16.02
C ILE A 187 9.15 10.07 14.60
N ARG A 188 7.98 10.48 14.11
CA ARG A 188 7.80 11.00 12.76
C ARG A 188 7.57 12.50 12.81
N ASP A 189 8.37 13.24 12.03
CA ASP A 189 8.14 14.64 11.71
C ASP A 189 7.27 14.78 10.45
N ILE A 190 6.41 15.79 10.45
CA ILE A 190 5.55 16.16 9.32
C ILE A 190 5.85 17.63 9.00
N ALA A 191 6.36 17.86 7.80
CA ALA A 191 6.59 19.21 7.27
C ALA A 191 5.44 19.61 6.35
N ALA A 192 4.50 20.41 6.86
CA ALA A 192 3.44 21.00 6.04
C ALA A 192 3.96 22.30 5.41
N VAL A 193 4.40 22.22 4.15
CA VAL A 193 4.98 23.36 3.43
C VAL A 193 3.88 24.14 2.71
N THR A 194 3.73 25.42 3.02
CA THR A 194 2.76 26.29 2.35
C THR A 194 3.31 26.86 1.05
N ASN A 195 2.46 27.45 0.21
CA ASN A 195 2.89 28.10 -1.04
C ASN A 195 3.80 29.33 -0.81
N SER A 196 3.86 29.89 0.40
CA SER A 196 4.82 30.95 0.75
C SER A 196 6.18 30.40 1.22
N GLY A 197 6.35 29.07 1.26
CA GLY A 197 7.55 28.40 1.78
C GLY A 197 7.61 28.32 3.31
N SER A 198 6.58 28.79 4.03
CA SER A 198 6.54 28.59 5.49
C SER A 198 6.22 27.14 5.81
N ILE A 199 6.85 26.61 6.86
CA ILE A 199 6.69 25.22 7.28
C ILE A 199 5.92 25.17 8.59
N GLY A 200 4.79 24.48 8.58
CA GLY A 200 4.09 24.04 9.78
C GLY A 200 4.61 22.68 10.20
N TRP A 201 5.31 22.62 11.34
CA TRP A 201 5.87 21.37 11.86
C TRP A 201 4.86 20.60 12.72
N GLY A 202 4.54 19.38 12.31
CA GLY A 202 3.94 18.35 13.13
C GLY A 202 4.99 17.35 13.58
N ARG A 203 4.77 16.72 14.73
CA ARG A 203 5.58 15.60 15.22
C ARG A 203 4.69 14.62 15.96
N SER A 204 4.89 13.34 15.73
CA SER A 204 4.15 12.27 16.39
C SER A 204 5.07 11.14 16.84
N HIS A 205 4.70 10.44 17.90
CA HIS A 205 5.31 9.18 18.33
C HIS A 205 4.34 8.05 18.01
N GLY A 206 4.67 7.27 17.00
CA GLY A 206 3.89 6.13 16.53
C GLY A 206 4.43 4.82 17.09
N ARG A 207 3.54 4.00 17.63
CA ARG A 207 3.80 2.63 18.06
C ARG A 207 2.79 1.70 17.43
N CYS A 208 3.23 0.78 16.58
CA CYS A 208 2.35 -0.15 15.90
C CYS A 208 2.82 -1.60 16.06
N LEU A 209 1.86 -2.52 16.05
CA LEU A 209 2.06 -3.96 15.96
C LEU A 209 1.26 -4.46 14.76
N ALA A 210 1.92 -5.18 13.85
CA ALA A 210 1.31 -5.81 12.69
C ALA A 210 1.44 -7.34 12.80
N PRO A 211 0.43 -8.06 13.34
CA PRO A 211 0.54 -9.51 13.55
C PRO A 211 0.87 -10.33 12.28
N SER A 212 0.43 -9.88 11.10
CA SER A 212 0.72 -10.53 9.80
C SER A 212 2.20 -10.64 9.47
N THR A 213 3.03 -9.76 10.01
CA THR A 213 4.46 -9.71 9.72
C THR A 213 5.31 -10.28 10.84
N ASN A 214 4.71 -11.08 11.74
CA ASN A 214 5.44 -11.80 12.78
C ASN A 214 6.66 -12.53 12.18
N PRO A 215 7.88 -12.26 12.69
CA PRO A 215 9.12 -12.78 12.14
C PRO A 215 9.37 -14.24 12.52
N ASP A 216 8.65 -14.79 13.50
CA ASP A 216 8.73 -16.20 13.87
C ASP A 216 8.30 -17.08 12.66
N PRO A 217 9.20 -17.91 12.10
CA PRO A 217 8.87 -18.80 10.98
C PRO A 217 7.79 -19.82 11.32
N ALA A 218 7.64 -20.19 12.60
CA ALA A 218 6.59 -21.08 13.06
C ALA A 218 5.22 -20.38 13.17
N ALA A 219 5.20 -19.04 13.26
CA ALA A 219 3.97 -18.29 13.27
C ALA A 219 3.29 -18.34 11.89
N ARG A 220 1.99 -18.66 11.92
CA ARG A 220 1.09 -18.67 10.77
C ARG A 220 -0.03 -17.65 11.02
N PRO A 221 0.26 -16.34 10.99
CA PRO A 221 -0.75 -15.32 11.25
C PRO A 221 -1.82 -15.40 10.16
N HIS A 222 -3.06 -15.63 10.55
CA HIS A 222 -4.16 -15.81 9.62
C HIS A 222 -5.12 -14.62 9.76
N THR A 223 -5.70 -14.17 8.66
CA THR A 223 -6.60 -13.00 8.72
C THR A 223 -7.86 -13.22 9.54
N SER A 224 -8.25 -14.48 9.77
CA SER A 224 -9.33 -14.87 10.69
C SER A 224 -9.08 -14.44 12.14
N ASP A 225 -7.84 -14.10 12.51
CA ASP A 225 -7.51 -13.52 13.81
C ASP A 225 -8.17 -12.13 14.00
N GLY A 226 -8.70 -11.54 12.92
CA GLY A 226 -9.64 -10.42 12.92
C GLY A 226 -9.00 -9.04 12.91
N ILE A 227 -7.82 -8.87 13.52
CA ILE A 227 -7.12 -7.58 13.60
C ILE A 227 -5.76 -7.65 12.89
N GLY A 228 -5.58 -6.80 11.87
CA GLY A 228 -4.36 -6.70 11.07
C GLY A 228 -3.32 -5.72 11.56
N SER A 229 -3.71 -4.74 12.37
CA SER A 229 -2.75 -3.94 13.12
C SER A 229 -3.37 -3.25 14.32
N TYR A 230 -2.52 -3.04 15.33
CA TYR A 230 -2.75 -2.15 16.46
C TYR A 230 -1.82 -0.96 16.30
N CYS A 231 -2.34 0.26 16.34
CA CYS A 231 -1.52 1.46 16.25
C CYS A 231 -1.90 2.47 17.32
N PHE A 232 -0.90 3.00 18.01
CA PHE A 232 -1.00 4.05 18.99
C PHE A 232 -0.14 5.22 18.53
N THR A 233 -0.72 6.39 18.36
CA THR A 233 -0.02 7.59 17.92
C THR A 233 -0.26 8.71 18.91
N GLU A 234 0.82 9.25 19.48
CA GLU A 234 0.79 10.45 20.32
C GLU A 234 1.28 11.66 19.53
N THR A 235 0.54 12.76 19.57
CA THR A 235 0.98 14.04 19.02
C THR A 235 2.00 14.70 19.96
N LEU A 236 3.17 15.04 19.44
CA LEU A 236 4.23 15.77 20.16
C LEU A 236 4.29 17.25 19.76
N LEU A 237 3.97 17.56 18.50
CA LEU A 237 3.80 18.90 17.94
C LEU A 237 2.57 18.96 17.00
N PRO A 238 1.86 20.10 16.95
CA PRO A 238 2.15 21.36 17.65
C PRO A 238 1.84 21.32 19.16
N LEU A 239 2.44 22.21 19.94
CA LEU A 239 2.31 22.23 21.41
C LEU A 239 0.86 22.25 21.91
N ARG A 240 -0.04 22.94 21.19
CA ARG A 240 -1.47 23.02 21.54
C ARG A 240 -2.21 21.69 21.49
N GLU A 241 -1.69 20.72 20.71
CA GLU A 241 -2.26 19.38 20.52
C GLU A 241 -1.41 18.30 21.19
N ARG A 242 -0.30 18.69 21.85
CA ARG A 242 0.61 17.75 22.48
C ARG A 242 -0.13 16.86 23.48
N GLY A 243 0.15 15.56 23.42
CA GLY A 243 -0.46 14.54 24.26
C GLY A 243 -1.84 14.07 23.79
N ASN A 244 -2.37 14.62 22.68
CA ASN A 244 -3.49 13.98 22.00
C ASN A 244 -3.05 12.61 21.51
N ILE A 245 -3.90 11.61 21.65
CA ILE A 245 -3.60 10.23 21.29
C ILE A 245 -4.67 9.70 20.35
N SER A 246 -4.26 8.95 19.34
CA SER A 246 -5.12 8.07 18.56
C SER A 246 -4.71 6.62 18.79
N LEU A 247 -5.67 5.75 19.12
CA LEU A 247 -5.49 4.29 19.20
C LEU A 247 -6.40 3.66 18.15
N ILE A 248 -5.85 2.85 17.26
CA ILE A 248 -6.56 2.24 16.13
C ILE A 248 -6.35 0.73 16.13
N HIS A 249 -7.44 -0.02 15.99
CA HIS A 249 -7.44 -1.43 15.64
C HIS A 249 -7.96 -1.57 14.20
N GLU A 250 -7.09 -2.06 13.32
CA GLU A 250 -7.38 -2.24 11.91
C GLU A 250 -7.88 -3.66 11.65
N PRO A 251 -9.06 -3.86 11.02
CA PRO A 251 -9.54 -5.19 10.69
C PRO A 251 -8.90 -5.69 9.39
N TYR A 252 -8.87 -7.01 9.19
CA TYR A 252 -8.64 -7.61 7.86
C TYR A 252 -9.90 -7.70 6.99
N ASN A 253 -11.05 -7.35 7.57
CA ASN A 253 -12.34 -7.44 6.91
C ASN A 253 -13.26 -6.33 7.41
N TYR A 254 -13.49 -5.34 6.56
CA TYR A 254 -14.28 -4.15 6.84
C TYR A 254 -15.80 -4.40 6.84
N ARG A 255 -16.25 -5.58 6.37
CA ARG A 255 -17.66 -5.99 6.44
C ARG A 255 -17.96 -6.70 7.76
N ALA A 256 -17.05 -7.57 8.20
CA ALA A 256 -17.21 -8.32 9.45
C ALA A 256 -16.93 -7.45 10.69
N ALA A 257 -16.00 -6.48 10.59
CA ALA A 257 -15.67 -5.56 11.65
C ALA A 257 -15.35 -4.16 11.11
N ALA A 258 -15.74 -3.12 11.84
CA ALA A 258 -15.32 -1.77 11.52
C ALA A 258 -13.94 -1.48 12.12
N ARG A 259 -13.18 -0.58 11.48
CA ARG A 259 -12.01 0.05 12.12
C ARG A 259 -12.45 0.66 13.44
N THR A 260 -11.82 0.21 14.52
CA THR A 260 -12.12 0.71 15.86
C THR A 260 -11.04 1.70 16.25
N ALA A 261 -11.42 2.98 16.39
CA ALA A 261 -10.51 4.03 16.76
C ALA A 261 -10.97 4.74 18.03
N TRP A 262 -10.03 5.11 18.89
CA TRP A 262 -10.24 5.99 20.03
C TRP A 262 -9.35 7.20 19.91
N SER A 263 -9.92 8.37 20.22
CA SER A 263 -9.18 9.63 20.33
C SER A 263 -9.20 10.11 21.76
N TYR A 264 -8.03 10.43 22.31
CA TYR A 264 -7.89 11.21 23.54
C TYR A 264 -7.55 12.65 23.20
N ASN A 265 -8.30 13.59 23.78
CA ASN A 265 -8.07 15.01 23.61
C ASN A 265 -7.64 15.64 24.94
N THR A 266 -6.47 16.26 24.98
CA THR A 266 -5.88 16.84 26.20
C THR A 266 -6.65 18.04 26.73
N GLY A 267 -7.26 18.84 25.85
CA GLY A 267 -8.05 20.00 26.23
C GLY A 267 -9.32 19.63 27.00
N THR A 268 -9.98 18.54 26.62
CA THR A 268 -11.19 18.04 27.29
C THR A 268 -10.92 16.91 28.29
N ARG A 269 -9.71 16.34 28.28
CA ARG A 269 -9.29 15.19 29.09
C ARG A 269 -10.24 13.99 28.99
N ARG A 270 -10.71 13.72 27.77
CA ARG A 270 -11.67 12.64 27.50
C ARG A 270 -11.15 11.74 26.40
N VAL A 271 -11.36 10.43 26.59
CA VAL A 271 -11.27 9.43 25.54
C VAL A 271 -12.64 9.29 24.91
N ARG A 272 -12.69 9.28 23.58
CA ARG A 272 -13.91 9.05 22.80
C ARG A 272 -13.64 7.96 21.79
N LEU A 273 -14.60 7.06 21.63
CA LEU A 273 -14.67 6.25 20.43
C LEU A 273 -14.87 7.20 19.24
N ALA A 274 -14.15 6.95 18.14
CA ALA A 274 -14.21 7.71 16.90
C ALA A 274 -14.76 6.80 15.77
N PRO A 275 -16.08 6.55 15.73
CA PRO A 275 -16.69 5.80 14.64
C PRO A 275 -16.43 6.53 13.31
N GLY A 276 -16.01 5.78 12.29
CA GLY A 276 -15.74 6.33 10.95
C GLY A 276 -14.40 7.05 10.80
N TYR A 277 -13.43 6.83 11.70
CA TYR A 277 -12.06 7.30 11.51
C TYR A 277 -11.47 6.77 10.18
N GLY A 278 -11.20 7.65 9.22
CA GLY A 278 -10.80 7.27 7.86
C GLY A 278 -11.16 8.32 6.83
N TYR A 279 -11.01 7.97 5.55
CA TYR A 279 -11.48 8.75 4.41
C TYR A 279 -10.92 10.19 4.38
N ASP A 280 -11.79 11.17 4.16
CA ASP A 280 -11.53 12.61 4.02
C ASP A 280 -11.24 13.33 5.34
N GLN A 281 -11.17 12.61 6.45
CA GLN A 281 -10.79 13.21 7.72
C GLN A 281 -9.32 13.66 7.70
N PRO A 282 -9.02 14.86 8.21
CA PRO A 282 -7.64 15.33 8.30
C PRO A 282 -6.74 14.41 9.12
N LEU A 283 -5.55 14.10 8.59
CA LEU A 283 -4.52 13.39 9.32
C LEU A 283 -3.89 14.32 10.37
N GLY A 284 -3.81 13.87 11.63
CA GLY A 284 -3.21 14.64 12.72
C GLY A 284 -1.76 15.05 12.43
N GLY A 285 -1.39 16.28 12.79
CA GLY A 285 -0.04 16.81 12.54
C GLY A 285 0.25 17.26 11.10
N SER A 286 -0.65 17.02 10.13
CA SER A 286 -0.50 17.47 8.74
C SER A 286 -0.92 18.92 8.49
N ASN A 287 -1.38 19.63 9.52
CA ASN A 287 -2.06 20.93 9.41
C ASN A 287 -3.26 20.94 8.44
N GLY A 288 -3.89 19.77 8.24
CA GLY A 288 -5.05 19.61 7.36
C GLY A 288 -4.72 19.55 5.87
N LEU A 289 -3.44 19.45 5.51
CA LEU A 289 -3.01 19.28 4.11
C LEU A 289 -3.09 17.82 3.65
N MET A 290 -3.16 16.87 4.58
CA MET A 290 -3.33 15.45 4.28
C MET A 290 -4.61 14.91 4.90
N ILE A 291 -5.31 14.04 4.18
CA ILE A 291 -6.42 13.23 4.70
C ILE A 291 -5.94 11.84 5.13
N ILE A 292 -6.76 11.06 5.84
CA ILE A 292 -6.38 9.71 6.26
C ILE A 292 -6.28 8.77 5.06
N ASP A 293 -7.17 8.92 4.06
CA ASP A 293 -7.22 8.06 2.88
C ASP A 293 -5.94 8.09 2.05
N GLU A 294 -5.24 9.22 1.99
CA GLU A 294 -4.00 9.36 1.21
C GLU A 294 -2.75 8.88 1.96
N ASP A 295 -2.87 8.51 3.24
CA ASP A 295 -1.73 7.98 3.98
C ASP A 295 -1.24 6.70 3.29
N ARG A 296 0.05 6.69 2.90
CA ARG A 296 0.64 5.64 2.07
C ARG A 296 -0.11 5.40 0.75
N LEU A 297 -0.56 6.46 0.07
CA LEU A 297 -1.30 6.47 -1.20
C LEU A 297 -2.76 5.98 -1.13
N PHE A 298 -3.08 5.04 -0.25
CA PHE A 298 -4.45 4.59 0.02
C PHE A 298 -4.54 3.91 1.39
N ASN A 299 -5.59 4.22 2.18
CA ASN A 299 -5.79 3.65 3.50
C ASN A 299 -7.27 3.60 3.93
N GLY A 300 -7.84 2.40 4.00
CA GLY A 300 -9.18 2.18 4.54
C GLY A 300 -9.97 1.09 3.79
N ALA A 301 -11.29 1.09 3.98
CA ALA A 301 -12.16 0.17 3.27
C ALA A 301 -12.23 0.49 1.76
N PRO A 302 -12.45 -0.50 0.89
CA PRO A 302 -12.51 -0.30 -0.57
C PRO A 302 -13.78 0.42 -1.06
N ASP A 303 -14.66 0.86 -0.17
CA ASP A 303 -16.08 1.17 -0.42
C ASP A 303 -16.36 2.54 -1.07
N ARG A 304 -15.31 3.33 -1.35
CA ARG A 304 -15.42 4.65 -1.98
C ARG A 304 -14.95 4.68 -3.43
N TYR A 305 -14.42 3.57 -3.95
CA TYR A 305 -13.79 3.50 -5.26
C TYR A 305 -14.16 2.21 -5.99
N ASP A 306 -14.22 2.29 -7.32
CA ASP A 306 -14.26 1.12 -8.18
C ASP A 306 -12.82 0.71 -8.55
N TRP A 307 -12.50 -0.57 -8.39
CA TRP A 307 -11.13 -1.08 -8.54
C TRP A 307 -11.00 -1.92 -9.79
N GLU A 308 -10.23 -1.42 -10.76
CA GLU A 308 -9.94 -2.12 -12.01
C GLU A 308 -8.42 -2.33 -12.19
N LEU A 309 -8.04 -3.55 -12.55
CA LEU A 309 -6.67 -3.85 -12.96
C LEU A 309 -6.53 -3.62 -14.47
N ILE A 310 -5.98 -2.46 -14.84
CA ILE A 310 -5.78 -2.08 -16.25
C ILE A 310 -4.62 -2.82 -16.89
N GLY A 311 -3.51 -2.98 -16.16
CA GLY A 311 -2.30 -3.61 -16.66
C GLY A 311 -1.04 -3.08 -15.96
N LYS A 312 0.12 -3.42 -16.52
CA LYS A 312 1.42 -2.94 -16.04
C LYS A 312 1.90 -1.79 -16.91
N LYS A 313 2.55 -0.81 -16.29
CA LYS A 313 3.18 0.31 -16.97
C LYS A 313 4.53 0.61 -16.35
N GLU A 314 5.55 0.74 -17.18
CA GLU A 314 6.87 1.20 -16.76
C GLU A 314 6.82 2.72 -16.55
N ILE A 315 7.12 3.17 -15.33
CA ILE A 315 7.15 4.58 -14.97
C ILE A 315 8.43 4.91 -14.21
N ILE A 316 8.86 6.16 -14.30
CA ILE A 316 9.98 6.66 -13.51
C ILE A 316 9.47 6.96 -12.11
N ILE A 317 10.08 6.33 -11.11
CA ILE A 317 9.79 6.59 -9.70
C ILE A 317 10.80 7.64 -9.20
N PRO A 318 10.35 8.78 -8.65
CA PRO A 318 11.26 9.75 -8.06
C PRO A 318 11.93 9.11 -6.85
N ALA A 319 13.26 9.20 -6.77
CA ALA A 319 14.02 8.81 -5.59
C ALA A 319 13.75 9.76 -4.41
#